data_AF-A0A6A5XQ56-F1
#
_entry.id   AF-A0A6A5XQ56-F1
#
_cell.length_a   1.000
_cell.length_b   1.000
_cell.length_c   1.000
_cell.angle_alpha   90.00
_cell.angle_beta   90.00
_cell.angle_gamma   90.00
#
_symmetry.space_group_name_H-M   'P 1'
#
loop_
_entity.id
_entity.type
_entity.pdbx_description
1 polymer ?
#
loop_
_entity_poly.entity_id
_entity_poly.type
_entity_poly.pdbx_seq_one_letter_code
_entity_poly.pdbx_strand_id
1 'polypeptide(L)'
;MGNSQSAARVVAPLSFLYDFSAQQYGMFSKPNMLDVHNRNLAAFSPYPYFIAGFFFPQQIFQLVWLWKLWKSDGTPQENETMGRFAWVYSLGNVCIGTWMFFWNSNDLKTSNVFVIINTVAQLAYISTQLPPLDTSSTPNVLTHIVSKTFAGIGVLDLLHNTSAAYYRNVPPSSLVQIATGLGFAAAAGVSDWIFGGCLVYDLVALSVGQEGSWGRLLGGYAALTAGIVGLRNWLYPRYKKSQNKSREGYARINPGEE
;
A
#
# COMPACT_ATOMS: atom_id res chain seq x y z
N MET A 1 -23.44 20.52 23.40
CA MET A 1 -22.91 19.59 24.43
C MET A 1 -21.90 18.65 23.78
N GLY A 2 -20.66 18.62 24.28
CA GLY A 2 -19.70 17.53 24.10
C GLY A 2 -18.99 17.41 22.75
N ASN A 3 -17.95 18.22 22.54
CA ASN A 3 -16.90 17.99 21.53
C ASN A 3 -16.04 16.78 21.95
N SER A 4 -16.65 15.58 22.03
CA SER A 4 -15.91 14.35 22.34
C SER A 4 -15.05 14.02 21.14
N GLN A 5 -13.83 14.56 21.12
CA GLN A 5 -12.86 14.20 20.10
C GLN A 5 -12.66 12.69 20.17
N SER A 6 -12.97 11.99 19.07
CA SER A 6 -12.65 10.57 18.95
C SER A 6 -11.17 10.39 19.21
N ALA A 7 -10.80 9.45 20.10
CA ALA A 7 -9.41 9.15 20.44
C ALA A 7 -8.55 8.92 19.17
N ALA A 8 -9.16 8.40 18.10
CA ALA A 8 -8.53 8.22 16.80
C ALA A 8 -7.91 9.50 16.20
N ARG A 9 -8.51 10.67 16.46
CA ARG A 9 -8.00 11.97 15.97
C ARG A 9 -6.72 12.42 16.67
N VAL A 10 -6.46 11.89 17.87
CA VAL A 10 -5.23 12.16 18.63
C VAL A 10 -4.21 11.06 18.37
N VAL A 11 -4.64 9.80 18.39
CA VAL A 11 -3.73 8.65 18.24
C VAL A 11 -3.10 8.62 16.84
N ALA A 12 -3.85 8.89 15.77
CA ALA A 12 -3.31 8.81 14.41
C ALA A 12 -2.18 9.84 14.12
N PRO A 13 -2.31 11.14 14.48
CA PRO A 13 -1.19 12.07 14.38
C PRO A 13 0.01 11.69 15.25
N LEU A 14 -0.22 11.20 16.47
CA LEU A 14 0.87 10.80 17.37
C LEU A 14 1.61 9.57 16.84
N SER A 15 0.90 8.58 16.29
CA SER A 15 1.53 7.42 15.67
C SER A 15 2.32 7.81 14.44
N PHE A 16 1.82 8.74 13.60
CA PHE A 16 2.58 9.28 12.47
C PHE A 16 3.86 9.95 12.94
N LEU A 17 3.81 10.77 13.99
CA LEU A 17 5.00 11.42 14.54
C LEU A 17 6.01 10.39 15.04
N TYR A 18 5.54 9.35 15.73
CA TYR A 18 6.38 8.24 16.17
C TYR A 18 7.09 7.55 15.00
N ASP A 19 6.33 7.12 13.98
CA ASP A 19 6.89 6.47 12.80
C ASP A 19 7.86 7.40 12.07
N PHE A 20 7.45 8.64 11.80
CA PHE A 20 8.28 9.64 11.15
C PHE A 20 9.63 9.83 11.88
N SER A 21 9.61 9.98 13.21
CA SER A 21 10.80 10.10 14.03
C SER A 21 11.67 8.84 14.00
N ALA A 22 11.06 7.66 14.06
CA ALA A 22 11.77 6.39 13.94
C ALA A 22 12.44 6.25 12.57
N GLN A 23 11.76 6.61 11.47
CA GLN A 23 12.33 6.62 10.12
C GLN A 23 13.49 7.61 10.00
N GLN A 24 13.39 8.81 10.58
CA GLN A 24 14.52 9.76 10.63
C GLN A 24 15.72 9.14 11.36
N TYR A 25 15.49 8.56 12.55
CA TYR A 25 16.53 7.84 13.28
C TYR A 25 17.13 6.70 12.44
N GLY A 26 16.28 5.95 11.74
CA GLY A 26 16.63 4.87 10.83
C GLY A 26 17.63 5.29 9.75
N MET A 27 17.39 6.43 9.12
CA MET A 27 18.21 6.98 8.04
C MET A 27 19.53 7.59 8.55
N PHE A 28 19.51 8.25 9.71
CA PHE A 28 20.64 9.06 10.18
C PHE A 28 21.53 8.38 11.24
N SER A 29 21.10 7.26 11.83
CA SER A 29 21.90 6.51 12.81
C SER A 29 23.01 5.66 12.17
N LYS A 30 23.82 4.97 12.98
CA LYS A 30 24.81 3.99 12.52
C LYS A 30 24.70 2.68 13.31
N PRO A 31 24.57 1.52 12.64
CA PRO A 31 24.30 1.38 11.20
C PRO A 31 22.95 2.02 10.83
N ASN A 32 22.86 2.67 9.67
CA ASN A 32 21.58 3.15 9.16
C ASN A 32 20.84 2.05 8.39
N MET A 33 19.59 2.33 8.01
CA MET A 33 18.75 1.38 7.29
C MET A 33 19.39 0.86 5.99
N LEU A 34 20.17 1.70 5.30
CA LEU A 34 20.88 1.33 4.07
C LEU A 34 22.08 0.43 4.36
N ASP A 35 22.84 0.71 5.43
CA ASP A 35 23.94 -0.13 5.88
C ASP A 35 23.44 -1.55 6.20
N VAL A 36 22.29 -1.68 6.86
CA VAL A 36 21.65 -2.97 7.14
C VAL A 36 21.13 -3.63 5.86
N HIS A 37 20.46 -2.88 4.99
CA HIS A 37 19.98 -3.39 3.70
C HIS A 37 21.11 -4.00 2.86
N ASN A 38 22.21 -3.25 2.68
CA ASN A 38 23.36 -3.67 1.88
C ASN A 38 24.06 -4.91 2.46
N ARG A 39 23.99 -5.10 3.79
CA ARG A 39 24.51 -6.32 4.42
C ARG A 39 23.62 -7.51 4.12
N ASN A 40 22.30 -7.34 4.02
CA ASN A 40 21.34 -8.44 3.98
C ASN A 40 20.58 -8.54 2.64
N LEU A 41 21.30 -8.38 1.53
CA LEU A 41 20.72 -8.52 0.20
C LEU A 41 20.11 -9.92 0.01
N ALA A 42 18.94 -9.96 -0.63
CA ALA A 42 18.15 -11.14 -0.89
C ALA A 42 17.35 -10.96 -2.19
N ALA A 43 16.64 -12.02 -2.60
CA ALA A 43 15.89 -12.04 -3.86
C ALA A 43 14.83 -10.92 -3.97
N PHE A 44 14.35 -10.37 -2.86
CA PHE A 44 13.38 -9.27 -2.87
C PHE A 44 13.97 -7.97 -2.30
N SER A 45 15.27 -7.74 -2.47
CA SER A 45 15.89 -6.44 -2.13
C SER A 45 15.55 -5.40 -3.21
N PRO A 46 14.82 -4.32 -2.88
CA PRO A 46 14.51 -3.25 -3.81
C PRO A 46 15.68 -2.27 -3.94
N TYR A 47 15.66 -1.44 -4.98
CA TYR A 47 16.57 -0.30 -5.08
C TYR A 47 16.19 0.79 -4.06
N PRO A 48 17.04 1.10 -3.05
CA PRO A 48 16.64 1.94 -1.91
C PRO A 48 16.18 3.35 -2.26
N TYR A 49 16.77 3.97 -3.28
CA TYR A 49 16.38 5.33 -3.70
C TYR A 49 15.05 5.39 -4.45
N PHE A 50 14.64 4.28 -5.08
CA PHE A 50 13.29 4.18 -5.65
C PHE A 50 12.27 4.26 -4.51
N ILE A 51 12.51 3.51 -3.44
CA ILE A 51 11.63 3.50 -2.26
C ILE A 51 11.50 4.89 -1.64
N ALA A 52 12.60 5.64 -1.48
CA ALA A 52 12.56 7.02 -1.00
C ALA A 52 11.68 7.95 -1.88
N GLY A 53 11.69 7.75 -3.19
CA GLY A 53 10.85 8.49 -4.14
C GLY A 53 9.35 8.26 -3.96
N PHE A 54 8.94 7.08 -3.49
CA PHE A 54 7.56 6.77 -3.15
C PHE A 54 7.12 7.37 -1.82
N PHE A 55 7.97 7.22 -0.79
CA PHE A 55 7.64 7.67 0.56
C PHE A 55 7.43 9.18 0.64
N PHE A 56 8.23 10.00 -0.06
CA PHE A 56 8.11 11.46 0.03
C PHE A 56 6.69 12.00 -0.29
N PRO A 57 6.09 11.73 -1.48
CA PRO A 57 4.71 12.16 -1.75
C PRO A 57 3.70 11.49 -0.82
N GLN A 58 3.95 10.24 -0.40
CA GLN A 58 3.10 9.54 0.56
C GLN A 58 3.02 10.27 1.91
N GLN A 59 4.12 10.84 2.42
CA GLN A 59 4.10 11.65 3.65
C GLN A 59 3.21 12.88 3.51
N ILE A 60 3.22 13.54 2.34
CA ILE A 60 2.39 14.72 2.09
C ILE A 60 0.91 14.33 2.11
N PHE A 61 0.52 13.25 1.42
CA PHE A 61 -0.87 12.77 1.42
C PHE A 61 -1.34 12.40 2.83
N GLN A 62 -0.49 11.78 3.64
CA GLN A 62 -0.79 11.46 5.03
C GLN A 62 -1.03 12.71 5.87
N LEU A 63 -0.17 13.72 5.76
CA LEU A 63 -0.34 14.97 6.50
C LEU A 63 -1.65 15.68 6.14
N VAL A 64 -1.98 15.73 4.85
CA VAL A 64 -3.25 16.33 4.38
C VAL A 64 -4.45 15.50 4.85
N TRP A 65 -4.35 14.18 4.82
CA TRP A 65 -5.40 13.29 5.32
C TRP A 65 -5.61 13.43 6.84
N LEU A 66 -4.52 13.48 7.64
CA LEU A 66 -4.56 13.71 9.08
C LEU A 66 -5.17 15.07 9.42
N TRP A 67 -4.87 16.10 8.63
CA TRP A 67 -5.49 17.42 8.78
C TRP A 67 -7.02 17.36 8.58
N LYS A 68 -7.50 16.64 7.56
CA LYS A 68 -8.94 16.43 7.33
C LYS A 68 -9.59 15.60 8.44
N LEU A 69 -8.93 14.53 8.88
CA LEU A 69 -9.38 13.71 10.02
C LEU A 69 -9.54 14.58 11.29
N TRP A 70 -8.56 15.42 11.58
CA TRP A 70 -8.58 16.33 12.72
C TRP A 70 -9.74 17.32 12.63
N LYS A 71 -9.97 17.89 11.44
CA LYS A 71 -11.03 18.86 11.17
C LYS A 71 -12.42 18.25 11.01
N SER A 72 -12.54 16.91 10.93
CA SER A 72 -13.80 16.25 10.55
C SER A 72 -14.32 16.71 9.19
N ASP A 73 -13.40 17.00 8.27
CA ASP A 73 -13.72 17.61 6.98
C ASP A 73 -14.24 16.55 6.00
N GLY A 74 -15.53 16.25 6.10
CA GLY A 74 -16.25 15.27 5.28
C GLY A 74 -17.69 15.08 5.74
N THR A 75 -18.47 14.31 4.98
CA THR A 75 -19.80 13.84 5.39
C THR A 75 -19.72 12.95 6.63
N PRO A 76 -20.83 12.70 7.35
CA PRO A 76 -20.83 11.76 8.48
C PRO A 76 -20.23 10.39 8.15
N GLN A 77 -20.53 9.85 6.96
CA GLN A 77 -20.05 8.56 6.47
C GLN A 77 -18.54 8.58 6.16
N GLU A 78 -18.04 9.67 5.59
CA GLU A 78 -16.61 9.84 5.33
C GLU A 78 -15.82 10.00 6.62
N ASN A 79 -16.35 10.77 7.57
CA ASN A 79 -15.76 10.93 8.89
C ASN A 79 -15.71 9.62 9.66
N GLU A 80 -16.75 8.80 9.56
CA GLU A 80 -16.75 7.45 10.12
C GLU A 80 -15.69 6.57 9.45
N THR A 81 -15.61 6.59 8.11
CA THR A 81 -14.59 5.83 7.35
C THR A 81 -13.17 6.24 7.74
N MET A 82 -12.89 7.55 7.78
CA MET A 82 -11.60 8.07 8.25
C MET A 82 -11.32 7.65 9.69
N GLY A 83 -12.32 7.68 10.58
CA GLY A 83 -12.20 7.26 11.97
C GLY A 83 -11.89 5.77 12.13
N ARG A 84 -12.52 4.90 11.33
CA ARG A 84 -12.21 3.46 11.30
C ARG A 84 -10.80 3.21 10.77
N PHE A 85 -10.44 3.86 9.66
CA PHE A 85 -9.11 3.73 9.08
C PHE A 85 -8.03 4.25 10.04
N ALA A 86 -8.28 5.32 10.77
CA ALA A 86 -7.32 5.92 11.70
C ALA A 86 -6.76 4.92 12.73
N TRP A 87 -7.53 3.93 13.16
CA TRP A 87 -7.02 2.87 14.03
C TRP A 87 -6.05 1.92 13.31
N VAL A 88 -6.38 1.50 12.09
CA VAL A 88 -5.52 0.64 11.26
C VAL A 88 -4.26 1.40 10.83
N TYR A 89 -4.41 2.66 10.47
CA TYR A 89 -3.31 3.60 10.22
C TYR A 89 -2.39 3.71 11.43
N SER A 90 -2.95 3.89 12.62
CA SER A 90 -2.16 4.01 13.85
C SER A 90 -1.37 2.74 14.16
N LEU A 91 -2.02 1.57 14.03
CA LEU A 91 -1.35 0.28 14.15
C LEU A 91 -0.19 0.14 13.16
N GLY A 92 -0.42 0.53 11.89
CA GLY A 92 0.61 0.49 10.85
C GLY A 92 1.83 1.34 11.20
N ASN A 93 1.62 2.61 11.57
CA ASN A 93 2.70 3.50 11.99
C ASN A 93 3.47 2.98 13.21
N VAL A 94 2.77 2.43 14.22
CA VAL A 94 3.44 1.80 15.37
C VAL A 94 4.27 0.60 14.93
N CYS A 95 3.74 -0.24 14.03
CA CYS A 95 4.45 -1.40 13.52
C CYS A 95 5.70 -1.00 12.73
N ILE A 96 5.59 -0.05 11.78
CA ILE A 96 6.72 0.38 10.95
C ILE A 96 7.75 1.16 11.76
N GLY A 97 7.31 2.05 12.66
CA GLY A 97 8.23 2.73 13.56
C GLY A 97 8.97 1.75 14.48
N THR A 98 8.29 0.71 14.98
CA THR A 98 8.92 -0.34 15.80
C THR A 98 9.87 -1.22 14.98
N TRP A 99 9.44 -1.57 13.76
CA TRP A 99 10.25 -2.31 12.78
C TRP A 99 11.60 -1.64 12.57
N MET A 100 11.65 -0.30 12.48
CA MET A 100 12.89 0.43 12.23
C MET A 100 13.95 0.20 13.32
N PHE A 101 13.56 0.09 14.60
CA PHE A 101 14.52 -0.21 15.68
C PHE A 101 15.13 -1.60 15.51
N PHE A 102 14.30 -2.61 15.23
CA PHE A 102 14.77 -3.98 15.04
C PHE A 102 15.58 -4.12 13.75
N TRP A 103 15.16 -3.47 12.66
CA TRP A 103 15.90 -3.39 11.41
C TRP A 103 17.30 -2.81 11.65
N ASN A 104 17.42 -1.64 12.26
CA ASN A 104 18.72 -1.01 12.52
C ASN A 104 19.59 -1.83 13.49
N SER A 105 19.00 -2.58 14.40
CA SER A 105 19.73 -3.55 15.25
C SER A 105 20.13 -4.84 14.52
N ASN A 106 19.77 -4.98 13.24
CA ASN A 106 19.96 -6.18 12.42
C ASN A 106 19.21 -7.42 12.95
N ASP A 107 18.21 -7.25 13.81
CA ASP A 107 17.27 -8.30 14.25
C ASP A 107 16.10 -8.41 13.26
N LEU A 108 16.41 -8.94 12.08
CA LEU A 108 15.48 -8.98 10.95
C LEU A 108 14.29 -9.92 11.16
N LYS A 109 14.41 -10.91 12.05
CA LYS A 109 13.31 -11.84 12.34
C LYS A 109 12.26 -11.17 13.20
N THR A 110 12.68 -10.44 14.23
CA THR A 110 11.77 -9.65 15.06
C THR A 110 11.16 -8.51 14.27
N SER A 111 11.94 -7.82 13.43
CA SER A 111 11.41 -6.80 12.53
C SER A 111 10.32 -7.37 11.60
N ASN A 112 10.47 -8.61 11.13
CA ASN A 112 9.49 -9.25 10.24
C ASN A 112 8.11 -9.43 10.88
N VAL A 113 8.03 -9.61 12.21
CA VAL A 113 6.76 -9.75 12.92
C VAL A 113 5.91 -8.49 12.74
N PHE A 114 6.52 -7.31 12.90
CA PHE A 114 5.82 -6.04 12.75
C PHE A 114 5.41 -5.77 11.31
N VAL A 115 6.25 -6.14 10.34
CA VAL A 115 5.91 -6.09 8.92
C VAL A 115 4.68 -6.95 8.63
N ILE A 116 4.66 -8.20 9.11
CA ILE A 116 3.50 -9.10 8.91
C ILE A 116 2.23 -8.48 9.50
N ILE A 117 2.29 -7.98 10.74
CA ILE A 117 1.12 -7.35 11.40
C ILE A 117 0.62 -6.16 10.58
N ASN A 118 1.51 -5.26 10.17
CA ASN A 118 1.15 -4.12 9.33
C ASN A 118 0.50 -4.58 8.02
N THR A 119 1.19 -5.41 7.25
CA THR A 119 0.75 -5.83 5.91
C THR A 119 -0.61 -6.53 5.96
N VAL A 120 -0.81 -7.45 6.91
CA VAL A 120 -2.09 -8.14 7.07
C VAL A 120 -3.21 -7.16 7.47
N ALA A 121 -2.94 -6.24 8.41
CA ALA A 121 -3.95 -5.27 8.86
C ALA A 121 -4.36 -4.30 7.72
N GLN A 122 -3.39 -3.78 6.96
CA GLN A 122 -3.67 -2.86 5.85
C GLN A 122 -4.41 -3.56 4.72
N LEU A 123 -3.96 -4.75 4.30
CA LEU A 123 -4.64 -5.54 3.26
C LEU A 123 -6.06 -5.91 3.69
N ALA A 124 -6.24 -6.38 4.93
CA ALA A 124 -7.56 -6.71 5.45
C ALA A 124 -8.50 -5.50 5.41
N TYR A 125 -8.01 -4.31 5.83
CA TYR A 125 -8.81 -3.09 5.79
C TYR A 125 -9.25 -2.72 4.37
N ILE A 126 -8.32 -2.65 3.41
CA ILE A 126 -8.65 -2.25 2.04
C ILE A 126 -9.51 -3.28 1.30
N SER A 127 -9.47 -4.55 1.72
CA SER A 127 -10.26 -5.63 1.11
C SER A 127 -11.66 -5.79 1.71
N THR A 128 -11.89 -5.37 2.97
CA THR A 128 -13.13 -5.71 3.68
C THR A 128 -13.90 -4.51 4.24
N GLN A 129 -13.23 -3.39 4.52
CA GLN A 129 -13.83 -2.26 5.22
C GLN A 129 -13.83 -0.96 4.41
N LEU A 130 -12.90 -0.81 3.46
CA LEU A 130 -12.81 0.39 2.66
C LEU A 130 -13.99 0.47 1.67
N PRO A 131 -14.82 1.54 1.72
CA PRO A 131 -15.93 1.72 0.78
C PRO A 131 -15.41 1.92 -0.66
N PRO A 132 -16.31 1.91 -1.66
CA PRO A 132 -15.93 2.25 -3.02
C PRO A 132 -15.31 3.64 -3.13
N LEU A 133 -14.34 3.77 -4.02
CA LEU A 133 -13.69 5.05 -4.34
C LEU A 133 -14.73 6.01 -4.95
N ASP A 134 -14.89 7.18 -4.31
CA ASP A 134 -15.63 8.31 -4.85
C ASP A 134 -14.66 9.43 -5.23
N THR A 135 -14.39 9.58 -6.53
CA THR A 135 -13.46 10.57 -7.06
C THR A 135 -13.96 12.02 -6.95
N SER A 136 -15.22 12.24 -6.57
CA SER A 136 -15.76 13.57 -6.33
C SER A 136 -15.51 14.08 -4.90
N SER A 137 -15.15 13.17 -3.99
CA SER A 137 -14.92 13.45 -2.58
C SER A 137 -13.43 13.44 -2.23
N THR A 138 -12.88 14.59 -1.86
CA THR A 138 -11.48 14.67 -1.42
C THR A 138 -11.17 13.82 -0.17
N PRO A 139 -12.00 13.79 0.88
CA PRO A 139 -11.78 12.93 2.05
C PRO A 139 -11.77 11.43 1.71
N ASN A 140 -12.69 11.00 0.83
CA ASN A 140 -12.72 9.62 0.34
C ASN A 140 -11.46 9.30 -0.46
N VAL A 141 -11.12 10.12 -1.46
CA VAL A 141 -9.91 9.95 -2.30
C VAL A 141 -8.66 9.88 -1.45
N LEU A 142 -8.49 10.78 -0.47
CA LEU A 142 -7.32 10.77 0.41
C LEU A 142 -7.26 9.52 1.28
N THR A 143 -8.39 9.06 1.81
CA THR A 143 -8.44 7.80 2.57
C THR A 143 -8.03 6.62 1.70
N HIS A 144 -8.45 6.58 0.43
CA HIS A 144 -8.01 5.58 -0.52
C HIS A 144 -6.51 5.67 -0.82
N ILE A 145 -6.00 6.87 -1.09
CA ILE A 145 -4.57 7.08 -1.36
C ILE A 145 -3.74 6.59 -0.17
N VAL A 146 -4.03 7.07 1.04
CA VAL A 146 -3.24 6.71 2.23
C VAL A 146 -3.35 5.23 2.55
N SER A 147 -4.56 4.66 2.61
CA SER A 147 -4.73 3.24 2.96
C SER A 147 -4.13 2.29 1.93
N LYS A 148 -4.27 2.57 0.64
CA LYS A 148 -3.77 1.69 -0.42
C LYS A 148 -2.28 1.80 -0.64
N THR A 149 -1.70 2.99 -0.45
CA THR A 149 -0.24 3.14 -0.48
C THR A 149 0.42 2.47 0.72
N PHE A 150 -0.18 2.55 1.92
CA PHE A 150 0.24 1.77 3.09
C PHE A 150 0.18 0.26 2.84
N ALA A 151 -0.92 -0.22 2.27
CA ALA A 151 -1.06 -1.64 1.91
C ALA A 151 -0.05 -2.08 0.84
N GLY A 152 0.18 -1.24 -0.18
CA GLY A 152 1.14 -1.48 -1.26
C GLY A 152 2.55 -1.67 -0.73
N ILE A 153 3.06 -0.66 -0.02
CA ILE A 153 4.38 -0.75 0.63
C ILE A 153 4.45 -1.92 1.62
N GLY A 154 3.36 -2.23 2.32
CA GLY A 154 3.30 -3.44 3.15
C GLY A 154 3.56 -4.74 2.37
N VAL A 155 3.11 -4.86 1.12
CA VAL A 155 3.43 -6.03 0.26
C VAL A 155 4.92 -6.08 -0.03
N LEU A 156 5.52 -4.96 -0.40
CA LEU A 156 6.96 -4.87 -0.65
C LEU A 156 7.77 -5.19 0.61
N ASP A 157 7.44 -4.58 1.74
CA ASP A 157 8.12 -4.79 3.02
C ASP A 157 8.04 -6.25 3.45
N LEU A 158 6.88 -6.90 3.25
CA LEU A 158 6.71 -8.32 3.55
C LEU A 158 7.67 -9.18 2.72
N LEU A 159 7.76 -8.94 1.42
CA LEU A 159 8.69 -9.67 0.54
C LEU A 159 10.14 -9.39 0.92
N HIS A 160 10.50 -8.12 1.03
CA HIS A 160 11.85 -7.66 1.30
C HIS A 160 12.34 -8.15 2.66
N ASN A 161 11.63 -7.81 3.74
CA ASN A 161 12.04 -8.17 5.09
C ASN A 161 12.03 -9.69 5.31
N THR A 162 11.04 -10.42 4.78
CA THR A 162 11.02 -11.89 4.91
C THR A 162 12.23 -12.49 4.18
N SER A 163 12.55 -12.02 2.99
CA SER A 163 13.71 -12.51 2.25
C SER A 163 15.04 -12.17 2.93
N ALA A 164 15.19 -10.96 3.46
CA ALA A 164 16.38 -10.55 4.19
C ALA A 164 16.56 -11.34 5.51
N ALA A 165 15.47 -11.61 6.22
CA ALA A 165 15.48 -12.30 7.52
C ALA A 165 15.76 -13.80 7.44
N TYR A 166 15.28 -14.47 6.38
CA TYR A 166 15.28 -15.93 6.30
C TYR A 166 16.04 -16.49 5.09
N TYR A 167 16.30 -15.68 4.06
CA TYR A 167 16.81 -16.13 2.76
C TYR A 167 17.90 -15.20 2.20
N ARG A 168 18.71 -14.61 3.09
CA ARG A 168 19.84 -13.75 2.72
C ARG A 168 20.79 -14.49 1.76
N ASN A 169 21.17 -13.82 0.66
CA ASN A 169 22.01 -14.37 -0.41
C ASN A 169 21.47 -15.65 -1.07
N VAL A 170 20.18 -15.96 -0.91
CA VAL A 170 19.55 -17.11 -1.56
C VAL A 170 18.81 -16.62 -2.82
N PRO A 171 19.14 -17.15 -4.01
CA PRO A 171 18.42 -16.79 -5.24
C PRO A 171 16.99 -17.37 -5.22
N PRO A 172 16.05 -16.74 -5.94
CA PRO A 172 14.66 -17.21 -5.98
C PRO A 172 14.57 -18.52 -6.76
N SER A 173 13.98 -19.55 -6.15
CA SER A 173 13.68 -20.81 -6.83
C SER A 173 12.62 -20.60 -7.93
N SER A 174 12.52 -21.52 -8.89
CA SER A 174 11.49 -21.45 -9.94
C SER A 174 10.07 -21.35 -9.38
N LEU A 175 9.80 -22.04 -8.26
CA LEU A 175 8.51 -21.94 -7.57
C LEU A 175 8.26 -20.52 -7.04
N VAL A 176 9.25 -19.89 -6.41
CA VAL A 176 9.14 -18.50 -5.93
C VAL A 176 8.90 -17.56 -7.11
N GLN A 177 9.64 -17.71 -8.21
CA GLN A 177 9.46 -16.88 -9.41
C GLN A 177 8.02 -16.98 -9.95
N ILE A 178 7.52 -18.19 -10.16
CA ILE A 178 6.15 -18.44 -10.64
C ILE A 178 5.11 -17.89 -9.66
N ALA A 179 5.27 -18.15 -8.37
CA ALA A 179 4.35 -17.69 -7.33
C ALA A 179 4.30 -16.15 -7.26
N THR A 180 5.45 -15.48 -7.40
CA THR A 180 5.50 -14.02 -7.49
C THR A 180 4.71 -13.52 -8.69
N GLY A 181 4.96 -14.06 -9.88
CA GLY A 181 4.25 -13.64 -11.10
C GLY A 181 2.73 -13.82 -10.99
N LEU A 182 2.28 -15.00 -10.52
CA LEU A 182 0.85 -15.29 -10.33
C LEU A 182 0.23 -14.43 -9.23
N GLY A 183 0.93 -14.24 -8.11
CA GLY A 183 0.46 -13.43 -6.99
C GLY A 183 0.23 -11.97 -7.39
N PHE A 184 1.20 -11.35 -8.07
CA PHE A 184 1.06 -9.97 -8.55
C PHE A 184 0.00 -9.84 -9.64
N ALA A 185 -0.11 -10.80 -10.57
CA ALA A 185 -1.16 -10.79 -11.60
C ALA A 185 -2.56 -10.92 -10.98
N ALA A 186 -2.73 -11.81 -10.00
CA ALA A 186 -3.99 -11.99 -9.28
C ALA A 186 -4.36 -10.73 -8.48
N ALA A 187 -3.40 -10.17 -7.73
CA ALA A 187 -3.60 -8.94 -6.99
C ALA A 187 -3.97 -7.77 -7.92
N ALA A 188 -3.25 -7.60 -9.04
CA ALA A 188 -3.58 -6.62 -10.08
C ALA A 188 -5.00 -6.78 -10.62
N GLY A 189 -5.43 -8.01 -10.87
CA GLY A 189 -6.77 -8.33 -11.38
C GLY A 189 -7.91 -7.91 -10.45
N VAL A 190 -7.63 -7.74 -9.15
CA VAL A 190 -8.60 -7.27 -8.15
C VAL A 190 -8.32 -5.86 -7.62
N SER A 191 -7.25 -5.20 -8.09
CA SER A 191 -6.84 -3.85 -7.66
C SER A 191 -7.40 -2.71 -8.52
N ASP A 192 -7.73 -1.59 -7.90
CA ASP A 192 -7.91 -0.34 -8.64
C ASP A 192 -6.56 0.29 -9.00
N TRP A 193 -6.58 1.41 -9.72
CA TRP A 193 -5.37 2.08 -10.19
C TRP A 193 -4.45 2.58 -9.07
N ILE A 194 -4.97 2.82 -7.86
CA ILE A 194 -4.16 3.28 -6.72
C ILE A 194 -3.33 2.12 -6.16
N PHE A 195 -3.99 1.06 -5.68
CA PHE A 195 -3.28 -0.09 -5.11
C PHE A 195 -2.49 -0.85 -6.18
N GLY A 196 -3.07 -1.04 -7.36
CA GLY A 196 -2.40 -1.68 -8.49
C GLY A 196 -1.20 -0.89 -8.99
N GLY A 197 -1.26 0.45 -8.96
CA GLY A 197 -0.12 1.31 -9.25
C GLY A 197 1.03 1.11 -8.26
N CYS A 198 0.73 0.92 -6.97
CA CYS A 198 1.73 0.60 -5.95
C CYS A 198 2.39 -0.75 -6.25
N LEU A 199 1.62 -1.79 -6.57
CA LEU A 199 2.17 -3.10 -6.91
C LEU A 199 3.11 -3.06 -8.13
N VAL A 200 2.78 -2.26 -9.14
CA VAL A 200 3.68 -2.01 -10.28
C VAL A 200 4.95 -1.32 -9.81
N TYR A 201 4.82 -0.29 -8.98
CA TYR A 201 5.95 0.44 -8.43
C TYR A 201 6.90 -0.46 -7.64
N ASP A 202 6.36 -1.34 -6.79
CA ASP A 202 7.10 -2.31 -6.00
C ASP A 202 7.90 -3.26 -6.89
N LEU A 203 7.27 -3.80 -7.95
CA LEU A 203 7.95 -4.67 -8.90
C LEU A 203 9.06 -3.95 -9.69
N VAL A 204 8.88 -2.66 -10.01
CA VAL A 204 9.95 -1.85 -10.62
C VAL A 204 11.08 -1.64 -9.62
N ALA A 205 10.77 -1.31 -8.37
CA ALA A 205 11.78 -1.14 -7.32
C ALA A 205 12.61 -2.41 -7.12
N LEU A 206 11.94 -3.56 -7.09
CA LEU A 206 12.57 -4.89 -7.03
C LEU A 206 13.39 -5.17 -8.29
N SER A 207 12.83 -4.92 -9.48
CA SER A 207 13.52 -5.15 -10.75
C SER A 207 14.85 -4.39 -10.85
N VAL A 208 14.84 -3.11 -10.47
CA VAL A 208 16.05 -2.25 -10.48
C VAL A 208 17.02 -2.60 -9.36
N GLY A 209 16.52 -3.15 -8.24
CA GLY A 209 17.34 -3.61 -7.11
C GLY A 209 18.02 -4.96 -7.33
N GLN A 210 17.71 -5.67 -8.42
CA GLN A 210 18.18 -7.03 -8.69
C GLN A 210 19.00 -7.09 -9.98
N GLU A 211 19.93 -8.05 -10.05
CA GLU A 211 20.76 -8.30 -11.22
C GLU A 211 20.33 -9.56 -11.99
N GLY A 212 20.81 -9.68 -13.23
CA GLY A 212 20.66 -10.90 -14.03
C GLY A 212 19.22 -11.20 -14.49
N SER A 213 18.90 -12.49 -14.60
CA SER A 213 17.61 -12.96 -15.12
C SER A 213 16.44 -12.63 -14.19
N TRP A 214 16.68 -12.58 -12.88
CA TRP A 214 15.64 -12.32 -11.90
C TRP A 214 15.13 -10.87 -11.95
N GLY A 215 16.05 -9.89 -12.01
CA GLY A 215 15.67 -8.49 -12.19
C GLY A 215 14.87 -8.25 -13.47
N ARG A 216 15.25 -8.90 -14.58
CA ARG A 216 14.50 -8.85 -15.85
C ARG A 216 13.12 -9.48 -15.75
N LEU A 217 13.00 -10.60 -15.03
CA LEU A 217 11.72 -11.29 -14.83
C LEU A 217 10.76 -10.44 -13.97
N LEU A 218 11.26 -9.82 -12.89
CA LEU A 218 10.51 -8.85 -12.09
C LEU A 218 10.04 -7.66 -12.93
N GLY A 219 10.88 -7.15 -13.84
CA GLY A 219 10.50 -6.10 -14.79
C GLY A 219 9.39 -6.55 -15.75
N GLY A 220 9.45 -7.80 -16.22
CA GLY A 220 8.37 -8.42 -16.99
C GLY A 220 7.06 -8.53 -16.19
N TYR A 221 7.13 -8.91 -14.91
CA TYR A 221 5.97 -8.91 -14.02
C TYR A 221 5.43 -7.49 -13.79
N ALA A 222 6.28 -6.47 -13.70
CA ALA A 222 5.86 -5.09 -13.57
C ALA A 222 5.03 -4.65 -14.79
N ALA A 223 5.52 -4.94 -16.00
CA ALA A 223 4.81 -4.64 -17.25
C ALA A 223 3.47 -5.39 -17.36
N LEU A 224 3.45 -6.68 -16.99
CA LEU A 224 2.22 -7.48 -16.96
C LEU A 224 1.19 -6.90 -15.98
N THR A 225 1.63 -6.61 -14.76
CA THR A 225 0.80 -6.02 -13.69
C THR A 225 0.23 -4.68 -14.15
N ALA A 226 1.06 -3.82 -14.76
CA ALA A 226 0.63 -2.54 -15.31
C ALA A 226 -0.43 -2.71 -16.41
N GLY A 227 -0.24 -3.70 -17.30
CA GLY A 227 -1.21 -4.06 -18.32
C GLY A 227 -2.56 -4.48 -17.74
N ILE A 228 -2.56 -5.37 -16.74
CA ILE A 228 -3.79 -5.83 -16.07
C ILE A 228 -4.51 -4.68 -15.38
N VAL A 229 -3.80 -3.87 -14.58
CA VAL A 229 -4.36 -2.71 -13.88
C VAL A 229 -4.93 -1.70 -14.88
N GLY A 230 -4.18 -1.39 -15.94
CA GLY A 230 -4.59 -0.46 -16.99
C GLY A 230 -5.85 -0.94 -17.72
N LEU A 231 -5.87 -2.19 -18.19
CA LEU A 231 -7.03 -2.78 -18.88
C LEU A 231 -8.27 -2.78 -17.98
N ARG A 232 -8.14 -3.22 -16.73
CA ARG A 232 -9.26 -3.26 -15.78
C ARG A 232 -9.82 -1.88 -15.51
N ASN A 233 -8.97 -0.91 -15.18
CA ASN A 233 -9.42 0.41 -14.76
C ASN A 233 -9.87 1.29 -15.95
N TRP A 234 -9.41 1.00 -17.17
CA TRP A 234 -9.82 1.75 -18.36
C TRP A 234 -11.06 1.15 -19.05
N LEU A 235 -11.11 -0.17 -19.23
CA LEU A 235 -12.17 -0.82 -19.99
C LEU A 235 -13.41 -1.12 -19.15
N TYR A 236 -13.25 -1.56 -17.90
CA TYR A 236 -14.37 -2.01 -17.07
C TYR A 236 -15.38 -0.90 -16.75
N PRO A 237 -14.97 0.33 -16.37
CA PRO A 237 -15.93 1.42 -16.14
C PRO A 237 -16.65 1.83 -17.42
N ARG A 238 -15.97 1.79 -18.58
CA ARG A 238 -16.56 2.12 -19.89
C ARG A 238 -17.59 1.09 -20.32
N TYR A 239 -17.28 -0.20 -20.14
CA TYR A 239 -18.19 -1.29 -20.42
C TYR A 239 -19.46 -1.20 -19.55
N LYS A 240 -19.32 -0.97 -18.24
CA LYS A 240 -20.46 -0.82 -17.32
C LYS A 240 -21.33 0.40 -17.66
N LYS A 241 -20.72 1.53 -18.02
CA LYS A 241 -21.45 2.72 -18.50
C LYS A 241 -22.22 2.44 -19.79
N SER A 242 -21.63 1.66 -20.72
CA SER A 242 -22.31 1.25 -21.96
C SER A 242 -23.53 0.37 -21.67
N GLN A 243 -23.38 -0.66 -20.83
CA GLN A 243 -24.50 -1.53 -20.44
C GLN A 243 -25.62 -0.78 -19.74
N ASN A 244 -25.30 0.14 -18.82
CA ASN A 244 -26.32 0.95 -18.13
C ASN A 244 -27.08 1.84 -19.12
N LYS A 245 -26.37 2.48 -20.07
CA LYS A 245 -27.01 3.26 -21.15
C LYS A 245 -27.92 2.40 -22.02
N SER A 246 -27.50 1.18 -22.37
CA SER A 246 -28.35 0.25 -23.12
C SER A 246 -29.60 -0.14 -22.34
N ARG A 247 -29.47 -0.46 -21.04
CA ARG A 247 -30.60 -0.79 -20.15
C ARG A 247 -31.59 0.38 -19.97
N GLU A 248 -31.08 1.59 -19.75
CA GLU A 248 -31.91 2.80 -19.70
C GLU A 248 -32.60 3.06 -21.05
N GLY A 249 -31.92 2.79 -22.16
CA GLY A 249 -32.49 2.83 -23.51
C GLY A 249 -33.66 1.87 -23.68
N TYR A 250 -33.51 0.60 -23.26
CA TYR A 250 -34.59 -0.39 -23.30
C TYR A 250 -35.77 -0.01 -22.39
N ALA A 251 -35.50 0.49 -21.18
CA ALA A 251 -36.55 0.92 -20.25
C ALA A 251 -37.36 2.13 -20.77
N ARG A 252 -36.77 2.98 -21.62
CA ARG A 252 -37.49 4.10 -22.27
C ARG A 252 -38.33 3.67 -23.47
N ILE A 253 -38.02 2.52 -24.09
CA ILE A 253 -38.74 2.01 -25.27
C ILE A 253 -39.95 1.15 -24.85
N ASN A 254 -39.89 0.49 -23.69
CA ASN A 254 -41.01 -0.28 -23.12
C ASN A 254 -41.49 0.29 -21.77
N PRO A 255 -42.20 1.43 -21.74
CA PRO A 255 -42.69 2.02 -20.49
C PRO A 255 -43.93 1.34 -19.88
N GLY A 256 -44.31 0.12 -20.30
CA GLY A 256 -45.66 -0.41 -20.03
C GLY A 256 -45.82 -1.93 -19.90
N GLU A 257 -44.82 -2.67 -19.41
CA GLU A 257 -45.02 -4.06 -18.97
C GLU A 257 -44.83 -4.15 -17.44
N GLU A 258 -45.82 -3.65 -16.69
CA GLU A 258 -46.17 -4.10 -15.33
C GLU A 258 -47.61 -4.62 -15.34
#